data_AF-A0A5E4AJB9-F1
#
_entry.id   AF-A0A5E4AJB9-F1
#
_cell.length_a   1.000
_cell.length_b   1.000
_cell.length_c   1.000
_cell.angle_alpha   90.00
_cell.angle_beta   90.00
_cell.angle_gamma   90.00
#
_symmetry.space_group_name_H-M   'P 1'
#
loop_
_entity.id
_entity.type
_entity.pdbx_description
1 polymer ?
#
loop_
_entity_poly.entity_id
_entity_poly.type
_entity_poly.pdbx_seq_one_letter_code
_entity_poly.pdbx_strand_id
1 'polypeptide(L)'
;MAQDMWLFLGIAGWLTAALSGLPSPGPAGQLNTSSAQSKTLEAGEPLGVRLVNGSSRCNGTVEVLLGKSWQPVCGALWDSSASEAVCRALGCGAAGTAAPRVLPTMEVSPGSPTGNTSRAPNVTQALAPAVLCSGAEWRFCRVVERPCSGDGWLAQLTCAETRDLRLVDGGSPCAGRVEMLEHGKWGTVCDDTWDLKDAQVVCQQLKCGWAVQALPGLHFTPGKGPIHRDQVNCSGTEAYLWDCPGLPGDQYCGHKEDAGAVCSEHQSWRLTGGIDPCEGQVEVYFRGVWSTVCDSEWYSSEAEVLCRALGCGTTVEQPKGLPHSLSGRMYYSCEGKEATLSDCSWRFNNSNLCSQSMAARVLCSGILPLRTPFHHQMG
;
A
#
# COMPACT_ATOMS: atom_id res chain seq x y z
N MET A 1 -27.63 -6.30 75.68
CA MET A 1 -26.39 -5.55 75.34
C MET A 1 -26.77 -4.61 74.21
N ALA A 2 -27.43 -3.48 74.54
CA ALA A 2 -26.80 -2.17 74.80
C ALA A 2 -26.07 -1.68 73.54
N GLN A 3 -26.72 -0.83 72.72
CA GLN A 3 -26.60 0.65 72.69
C GLN A 3 -25.28 1.06 71.99
N ASP A 4 -25.28 1.88 70.94
CA ASP A 4 -25.54 3.32 71.08
C ASP A 4 -26.17 4.03 69.87
N MET A 5 -26.95 5.02 70.26
CA MET A 5 -27.75 5.97 69.51
C MET A 5 -27.35 7.35 70.04
N TRP A 6 -26.99 8.30 69.18
CA TRP A 6 -27.02 9.73 69.53
C TRP A 6 -27.52 10.56 68.34
N LEU A 7 -28.73 11.10 68.51
CA LEU A 7 -29.24 12.34 67.92
C LEU A 7 -28.57 13.55 68.60
N PHE A 8 -28.56 14.72 67.95
CA PHE A 8 -29.05 16.05 68.44
C PHE A 8 -28.83 17.06 67.29
N LEU A 9 -29.89 17.61 66.63
CA LEU A 9 -30.48 18.96 66.83
C LEU A 9 -29.41 20.08 66.82
N GLY A 10 -29.34 21.08 65.93
CA GLY A 10 -30.38 21.89 65.31
C GLY A 10 -30.56 23.21 66.09
N ILE A 11 -29.88 24.31 65.71
CA ILE A 11 -30.19 25.69 66.15
C ILE A 11 -29.92 26.66 64.97
N ALA A 12 -30.91 27.52 64.72
CA ALA A 12 -30.87 28.66 63.82
C ALA A 12 -30.48 29.94 64.57
N GLY A 13 -29.86 30.91 63.87
CA GLY A 13 -30.24 32.32 64.07
C GLY A 13 -29.15 33.39 64.22
N TRP A 14 -29.17 34.32 63.25
CA TRP A 14 -28.97 35.78 63.33
C TRP A 14 -27.60 36.38 63.70
N LEU A 15 -26.96 37.05 62.72
CA LEU A 15 -26.48 38.43 62.88
C LEU A 15 -26.32 39.14 61.53
N THR A 16 -26.79 40.39 61.52
CA THR A 16 -27.00 41.32 60.41
C THR A 16 -25.78 42.19 60.09
N ALA A 17 -25.65 42.55 58.80
CA ALA A 17 -25.17 43.82 58.22
C ALA A 17 -23.72 44.31 58.50
N ALA A 18 -22.90 44.53 57.47
CA ALA A 18 -22.87 45.73 56.62
C ALA A 18 -21.67 45.77 55.64
N LEU A 19 -21.99 45.94 54.34
CA LEU A 19 -21.35 46.71 53.25
C LEU A 19 -19.83 47.02 53.26
N SER A 20 -19.10 46.64 52.20
CA SER A 20 -18.89 47.49 51.00
C SER A 20 -17.74 47.01 50.09
N GLY A 21 -18.00 46.97 48.77
CA GLY A 21 -17.01 47.13 47.70
C GLY A 21 -16.40 45.87 47.09
N LEU A 22 -16.89 45.47 45.90
CA LEU A 22 -16.14 45.07 44.69
C LEU A 22 -17.12 44.60 43.57
N PRO A 23 -16.76 44.70 42.29
CA PRO A 23 -17.68 45.08 41.20
C PRO A 23 -18.48 43.92 40.59
N SER A 24 -19.61 44.31 40.00
CA SER A 24 -20.63 43.52 39.32
C SER A 24 -20.10 42.67 38.15
N PRO A 25 -20.57 41.43 37.94
CA PRO A 25 -20.43 40.76 36.66
C PRO A 25 -21.44 41.37 35.67
N GLY A 26 -20.92 41.94 34.58
CA GLY A 26 -21.72 42.44 33.45
C GLY A 26 -22.43 41.32 32.68
N PRO A 27 -23.39 41.66 31.80
CA PRO A 27 -24.34 40.72 31.25
C PRO A 27 -23.68 39.69 30.34
N ALA A 28 -24.23 38.48 30.38
CA ALA A 28 -23.91 37.37 29.49
C ALA A 28 -23.95 37.85 28.03
N GLY A 29 -22.79 37.85 27.38
CA GLY A 29 -22.69 38.04 25.94
C GLY A 29 -23.35 36.86 25.24
N GLN A 30 -24.45 37.12 24.56
CA GLN A 30 -25.05 36.20 23.59
C GLN A 30 -23.97 35.77 22.58
N LEU A 31 -23.60 34.50 22.62
CA LEU A 31 -22.99 33.85 21.47
C LEU A 31 -24.02 33.92 20.34
N ASN A 32 -23.71 34.70 19.31
CA ASN A 32 -24.45 34.68 18.05
C ASN A 32 -24.39 33.26 17.49
N THR A 33 -25.42 32.47 17.76
CA THR A 33 -25.73 31.26 17.00
C THR A 33 -26.23 31.71 15.64
N SER A 34 -25.33 31.98 14.71
CA SER A 34 -25.70 31.86 13.30
C SER A 34 -26.08 30.38 13.11
N SER A 35 -27.35 30.18 12.78
CA SER A 35 -27.93 28.89 12.42
C SER A 35 -27.02 28.18 11.40
N ALA A 36 -26.19 27.25 11.87
CA ALA A 36 -25.64 26.23 11.02
C ALA A 36 -26.84 25.41 10.54
N GLN A 37 -27.28 25.64 9.31
CA GLN A 37 -28.30 24.81 8.70
C GLN A 37 -27.73 23.38 8.62
N SER A 38 -28.18 22.51 9.53
CA SER A 38 -27.94 21.07 9.42
C SER A 38 -28.75 20.59 8.22
N LYS A 39 -28.06 20.29 7.12
CA LYS A 39 -28.69 19.68 5.96
C LYS A 39 -28.75 18.17 6.20
N THR A 40 -29.95 17.63 6.35
CA THR A 40 -30.19 16.19 6.33
C THR A 40 -29.91 15.70 4.91
N LEU A 41 -28.98 14.78 4.72
CA LEU A 41 -28.72 14.17 3.42
C LEU A 41 -29.98 13.39 3.00
N GLU A 42 -30.62 13.83 1.92
CA GLU A 42 -31.68 13.06 1.26
C GLU A 42 -31.07 11.86 0.52
N ALA A 43 -31.86 10.80 0.34
CA ALA A 43 -31.42 9.59 -0.36
C ALA A 43 -31.02 9.92 -1.81
N GLY A 44 -29.72 9.87 -2.10
CA GLY A 44 -29.16 10.16 -3.42
C GLY A 44 -28.24 11.39 -3.50
N GLU A 45 -28.08 12.18 -2.44
CA GLU A 45 -27.00 13.18 -2.39
C GLU A 45 -25.64 12.48 -2.18
N PRO A 46 -24.59 12.87 -2.94
CA PRO A 46 -23.27 12.29 -2.74
C PRO A 46 -22.79 12.58 -1.32
N LEU A 47 -22.41 11.51 -0.61
CA LEU A 47 -21.74 11.61 0.68
C LEU A 47 -20.55 12.59 0.53
N GLY A 48 -20.59 13.69 1.27
CA GLY A 48 -19.55 14.73 1.22
C GLY A 48 -18.21 14.32 1.83
N VAL A 49 -17.93 13.01 1.91
CA VAL A 49 -16.73 12.40 2.49
C VAL A 49 -16.34 11.16 1.68
N ARG A 50 -15.04 10.94 1.48
CA ARG A 50 -14.48 9.75 0.81
C ARG A 50 -13.09 9.40 1.34
N LEU A 51 -12.65 8.17 1.07
CA LEU A 51 -11.28 7.71 1.28
C LEU A 51 -10.58 7.59 -0.08
N VAL A 52 -9.36 8.10 -0.18
CA VAL A 52 -8.52 8.04 -1.39
C VAL A 52 -7.13 7.55 -1.07
N ASN A 53 -6.39 7.11 -2.09
CA ASN A 53 -4.99 6.67 -1.97
C ASN A 53 -4.76 5.53 -0.95
N GLY A 54 -5.79 4.77 -0.60
CA GLY A 54 -5.66 3.52 0.15
C GLY A 54 -5.82 2.30 -0.75
N SER A 55 -5.68 1.12 -0.15
CA SER A 55 -5.74 -0.17 -0.85
C SER A 55 -7.17 -0.67 -1.15
N SER A 56 -8.19 -0.04 -0.57
CA SER A 56 -9.60 -0.31 -0.88
C SER A 56 -10.50 0.90 -0.61
N ARG A 57 -11.78 0.79 -0.98
CA ARG A 57 -12.82 1.81 -0.69
C ARG A 57 -12.97 2.15 0.81
N CYS A 58 -12.49 1.28 1.69
CA CYS A 58 -12.62 1.40 3.15
C CYS A 58 -11.27 1.71 3.84
N ASN A 59 -10.27 2.14 3.08
CA ASN A 59 -8.95 2.53 3.58
C ASN A 59 -8.45 3.76 2.81
N GLY A 60 -7.82 4.71 3.49
CA GLY A 60 -7.03 5.75 2.82
C GLY A 60 -7.05 7.09 3.53
N THR A 61 -6.57 8.11 2.83
CA THR A 61 -6.64 9.52 3.24
C THR A 61 -8.09 10.00 3.16
N VAL A 62 -8.57 10.64 4.22
CA VAL A 62 -9.91 11.20 4.29
C VAL A 62 -9.97 12.51 3.51
N GLU A 63 -10.90 12.61 2.57
CA GLU A 63 -11.24 13.85 1.88
C GLU A 63 -12.70 14.21 2.11
N VAL A 64 -12.98 15.50 2.21
CA VAL A 64 -14.33 16.07 2.30
C VAL A 64 -14.61 17.00 1.12
N LEU A 65 -15.87 17.03 0.69
CA LEU A 65 -16.31 17.90 -0.38
C LEU A 65 -16.65 19.29 0.17
N LEU A 66 -15.88 20.30 -0.22
CA LEU A 66 -16.12 21.71 0.12
C LEU A 66 -16.36 22.53 -1.14
N GLY A 67 -17.56 23.11 -1.24
CA GLY A 67 -18.03 23.79 -2.44
C GLY A 67 -18.13 22.82 -3.63
N LYS A 68 -17.10 22.80 -4.48
CA LYS A 68 -16.98 21.88 -5.64
C LYS A 68 -15.63 21.17 -5.71
N SER A 69 -14.84 21.21 -4.62
CA SER A 69 -13.49 20.65 -4.58
C SER A 69 -13.37 19.70 -3.40
N TRP A 70 -12.72 18.56 -3.66
CA TRP A 70 -12.33 17.62 -2.61
C TRP A 70 -11.07 18.15 -1.93
N GLN A 71 -11.10 18.18 -0.61
CA GLN A 71 -10.01 18.70 0.21
C GLN A 71 -9.61 17.65 1.26
N PRO A 72 -8.30 17.41 1.46
CA PRO A 72 -7.84 16.46 2.45
C PRO A 72 -8.08 16.98 3.86
N VAL A 73 -8.44 16.09 4.78
CA VAL A 73 -8.80 16.45 6.17
C VAL A 73 -7.55 16.52 7.05
N CYS A 74 -7.51 17.53 7.92
CA CYS A 74 -6.52 17.72 8.96
C CYS A 74 -6.51 16.56 9.97
N GLY A 75 -5.36 15.90 10.14
CA GLY A 75 -5.17 14.82 11.10
C GLY A 75 -5.06 15.29 12.56
N ALA A 76 -4.66 16.54 12.82
CA ALA A 76 -4.45 17.03 14.18
C ALA A 76 -5.73 17.13 15.03
N LEU A 77 -6.89 17.28 14.39
CA LEU A 77 -8.21 17.34 15.04
C LEU A 77 -9.04 16.07 14.79
N TRP A 78 -8.40 15.03 14.24
CA TRP A 78 -9.07 13.77 13.92
C TRP A 78 -9.11 12.86 15.15
N ASP A 79 -10.30 12.33 15.47
CA ASP A 79 -10.50 11.46 16.63
C ASP A 79 -11.24 10.15 16.28
N SER A 80 -11.46 9.31 17.30
CA SER A 80 -12.15 8.03 17.13
C SER A 80 -13.63 8.20 16.79
N SER A 81 -14.28 9.27 17.26
CA SER A 81 -15.67 9.58 16.92
C SER A 81 -15.84 9.89 15.44
N ALA A 82 -14.93 10.71 14.88
CA ALA A 82 -14.85 11.00 13.46
C ALA A 82 -14.53 9.74 12.64
N SER A 83 -13.60 8.92 13.12
CA SER A 83 -13.26 7.65 12.49
C SER A 83 -14.49 6.73 12.36
N GLU A 84 -15.23 6.55 13.45
CA GLU A 84 -16.41 5.69 13.49
C GLU A 84 -17.53 6.25 12.61
N ALA A 85 -17.77 7.56 12.67
CA ALA A 85 -18.78 8.22 11.86
C ALA A 85 -18.51 8.09 10.36
N VAL A 86 -17.25 8.26 9.93
CA VAL A 86 -16.87 8.11 8.52
C VAL A 86 -16.95 6.66 8.07
N CYS A 87 -16.44 5.70 8.83
CA CYS A 87 -16.52 4.28 8.47
C CYS A 87 -17.97 3.80 8.33
N ARG A 88 -18.86 4.20 9.25
CA ARG A 88 -20.29 3.88 9.16
C ARG A 88 -20.97 4.55 7.96
N ALA A 89 -20.66 5.81 7.68
CA ALA A 89 -21.24 6.55 6.56
C ALA A 89 -20.87 5.93 5.20
N LEU A 90 -19.65 5.39 5.08
CA LEU A 90 -19.15 4.71 3.88
C LEU A 90 -19.61 3.24 3.78
N GLY A 91 -20.35 2.74 4.78
CA GLY A 91 -20.74 1.33 4.87
C GLY A 91 -19.54 0.39 4.93
N CYS A 92 -18.57 0.73 5.78
CA CYS A 92 -17.30 0.01 5.96
C CYS A 92 -17.15 -0.60 7.37
N GLY A 93 -18.25 -0.71 8.11
CA GLY A 93 -18.27 -1.18 9.51
C GLY A 93 -17.70 -0.17 10.51
N ALA A 94 -17.16 -0.69 11.62
CA ALA A 94 -16.53 0.12 12.67
C ALA A 94 -15.18 0.70 12.23
N ALA A 95 -14.68 1.72 12.93
CA ALA A 95 -13.32 2.19 12.74
C ALA A 95 -12.30 1.12 13.20
N GLY A 96 -11.33 0.80 12.34
CA GLY A 96 -10.14 0.07 12.72
C GLY A 96 -9.20 0.93 13.56
N THR A 97 -8.14 0.34 14.11
CA THR A 97 -7.16 1.07 14.94
C THR A 97 -6.44 2.14 14.11
N ALA A 98 -6.87 3.38 14.24
CA ALA A 98 -6.24 4.54 13.63
C ALA A 98 -4.86 4.75 14.26
N ALA A 99 -3.80 4.48 13.49
CA ALA A 99 -2.50 5.09 13.72
C ALA A 99 -2.37 6.25 12.72
N PRO A 100 -2.01 7.47 13.15
CA PRO A 100 -1.58 8.49 12.21
C PRO A 100 -0.30 7.99 11.53
N ARG A 101 -0.37 7.66 10.23
CA ARG A 101 0.83 7.41 9.43
C ARG A 101 1.30 8.74 8.84
N VAL A 102 2.57 9.05 9.11
CA VAL A 102 3.33 10.11 8.47
C VAL A 102 3.38 9.80 6.97
N LEU A 103 2.96 10.73 6.12
CA LEU A 103 3.51 10.81 4.77
C LEU A 103 4.70 11.78 4.88
N PRO A 104 5.96 11.32 4.73
CA PRO A 104 7.05 12.24 4.48
C PRO A 104 6.72 12.98 3.17
N THR A 105 6.82 14.30 3.19
CA THR A 105 7.06 15.06 1.96
C THR A 105 8.22 14.42 1.23
N MET A 106 8.05 14.16 -0.07
CA MET A 106 9.02 13.52 -0.97
C MET A 106 10.48 13.77 -0.55
N GLU A 107 11.23 12.69 -0.31
CA GLU A 107 12.67 12.77 -0.13
C GLU A 107 13.30 13.28 -1.43
N VAL A 108 13.95 14.45 -1.36
CA VAL A 108 14.93 14.85 -2.35
C VAL A 108 16.23 14.15 -1.96
N SER A 109 16.70 13.24 -2.82
CA SER A 109 17.97 12.54 -2.62
C SER A 109 19.14 13.52 -2.40
N PRO A 110 20.09 13.21 -1.50
CA PRO A 110 21.23 14.07 -1.22
C PRO A 110 22.28 13.96 -2.34
N GLY A 111 22.27 14.91 -3.28
CA GLY A 111 23.29 14.96 -4.32
C GLY A 111 23.00 15.94 -5.44
N SER A 112 23.07 17.25 -5.18
CA SER A 112 23.39 18.23 -6.24
C SER A 112 23.99 19.51 -5.64
N PRO A 113 24.99 20.13 -6.27
CA PRO A 113 25.87 21.09 -5.63
C PRO A 113 25.24 22.48 -5.49
N THR A 114 25.71 23.15 -4.44
CA THR A 114 25.43 24.53 -4.03
C THR A 114 25.30 25.52 -5.19
N GLY A 115 24.19 26.25 -5.24
CA GLY A 115 24.04 27.42 -6.11
C GLY A 115 22.68 28.10 -5.97
N ASN A 116 22.66 29.18 -5.20
CA ASN A 116 21.58 30.16 -5.02
C ASN A 116 20.28 29.68 -4.37
N THR A 117 20.07 30.17 -3.14
CA THR A 117 18.78 30.23 -2.44
C THR A 117 17.77 31.07 -3.23
N SER A 118 17.18 30.49 -4.28
CA SER A 118 15.83 30.80 -4.69
C SER A 118 14.90 30.02 -3.77
N ARG A 119 14.46 30.73 -2.72
CA ARG A 119 13.27 30.44 -1.92
C ARG A 119 12.29 29.58 -2.74
N ALA A 120 12.12 28.31 -2.34
CA ALA A 120 11.03 27.48 -2.82
C ALA A 120 9.74 28.32 -2.76
N PRO A 121 8.80 28.19 -3.71
CA PRO A 121 7.52 28.85 -3.55
C PRO A 121 6.99 28.41 -2.20
N ASN A 122 6.72 29.39 -1.33
CA ASN A 122 6.08 29.18 -0.03
C ASN A 122 5.02 28.09 -0.23
N VAL A 123 5.20 26.91 0.36
CA VAL A 123 4.04 26.10 0.74
C VAL A 123 3.41 26.95 1.82
N THR A 124 2.53 27.85 1.38
CA THR A 124 1.68 28.63 2.25
C THR A 124 1.03 27.65 3.20
N GLN A 125 0.91 28.07 4.46
CA GLN A 125 0.06 27.49 5.49
C GLN A 125 -1.37 27.31 4.93
N ALA A 126 -1.56 26.30 4.10
CA ALA A 126 -2.85 26.01 3.49
C ALA A 126 -3.69 25.43 4.62
N LEU A 127 -4.60 26.25 5.11
CA LEU A 127 -5.51 25.86 6.18
C LEU A 127 -6.35 24.69 5.65
N ALA A 128 -6.12 23.49 6.20
CA ALA A 128 -6.83 22.28 5.83
C ALA A 128 -8.12 22.16 6.64
N PRO A 129 -9.21 21.62 6.06
CA PRO A 129 -10.45 21.42 6.79
C PRO A 129 -10.32 20.34 7.87
N ALA A 130 -11.12 20.43 8.94
CA ALA A 130 -11.26 19.36 9.93
C ALA A 130 -12.69 18.85 10.01
N VAL A 131 -12.82 17.59 10.41
CA VAL A 131 -14.09 16.95 10.74
C VAL A 131 -14.17 16.83 12.25
N LEU A 132 -15.18 17.44 12.86
CA LEU A 132 -15.41 17.40 14.30
C LEU A 132 -16.73 16.71 14.57
N CYS A 133 -16.73 15.66 15.39
CA CYS A 133 -17.91 14.86 15.68
C CYS A 133 -18.19 14.83 17.18
N SER A 134 -19.46 15.00 17.57
CA SER A 134 -19.90 14.81 18.97
C SER A 134 -20.41 13.40 19.25
N GLY A 135 -20.46 12.54 18.23
CA GLY A 135 -20.88 11.14 18.33
C GLY A 135 -20.43 10.32 17.12
N ALA A 136 -20.71 9.02 17.16
CA ALA A 136 -20.26 8.02 16.20
C ALA A 136 -21.06 7.94 14.89
N GLU A 137 -21.92 8.92 14.59
CA GLU A 137 -22.70 8.95 13.35
C GLU A 137 -22.46 10.26 12.59
N TRP A 138 -22.43 10.19 11.26
CA TRP A 138 -22.10 11.33 10.40
C TRP A 138 -22.98 12.56 10.61
N ARG A 139 -24.26 12.38 10.98
CA ARG A 139 -25.17 13.50 11.32
C ARG A 139 -24.73 14.33 12.53
N PHE A 140 -23.85 13.80 13.38
CA PHE A 140 -23.27 14.49 14.53
C PHE A 140 -21.91 15.12 14.22
N CYS A 141 -21.48 15.05 12.96
CA CYS A 141 -20.23 15.62 12.49
C CYS A 141 -20.46 16.97 11.80
N ARG A 142 -19.46 17.85 11.89
CA ARG A 142 -19.39 19.10 11.14
C ARG A 142 -18.02 19.26 10.50
N VAL A 143 -18.00 19.78 9.28
CA VAL A 143 -16.76 20.14 8.58
C VAL A 143 -16.45 21.61 8.85
N VAL A 144 -15.23 21.90 9.27
CA VAL A 144 -14.72 23.27 9.49
C VAL A 144 -13.63 23.52 8.46
N GLU A 145 -13.76 24.57 7.63
CA GLU A 145 -12.94 24.71 6.42
C GLU A 145 -11.45 25.00 6.67
N ARG A 146 -11.12 25.69 7.77
CA ARG A 146 -9.76 26.23 7.98
C ARG A 146 -9.23 26.23 9.44
N PRO A 147 -9.38 25.14 10.23
CA PRO A 147 -8.95 25.14 11.62
C PRO A 147 -7.46 24.82 11.85
N CYS A 148 -6.73 24.29 10.86
CA CYS A 148 -5.36 23.78 11.08
C CYS A 148 -4.32 24.47 10.19
N SER A 149 -3.26 25.02 10.80
CA SER A 149 -2.04 25.42 10.07
C SER A 149 -1.20 24.17 9.79
N GLY A 150 -0.85 23.97 8.52
CA GLY A 150 -0.39 22.71 7.95
C GLY A 150 1.00 22.23 8.37
N ASP A 151 1.12 21.64 9.56
CA ASP A 151 2.18 20.69 9.83
C ASP A 151 1.70 19.29 9.36
N GLY A 152 1.78 19.02 8.06
CA GLY A 152 1.97 17.69 7.42
C GLY A 152 1.04 16.49 7.68
N TRP A 153 0.16 16.47 8.68
CA TRP A 153 -0.61 15.27 9.05
C TRP A 153 -2.00 15.30 8.43
N LEU A 154 -2.23 14.45 7.43
CA LEU A 154 -3.56 14.20 6.89
C LEU A 154 -4.24 13.07 7.70
N ALA A 155 -5.56 13.17 7.88
CA ALA A 155 -6.33 12.10 8.49
C ALA A 155 -6.31 10.87 7.57
N GLN A 156 -5.82 9.74 8.09
CA GLN A 156 -5.83 8.45 7.42
C GLN A 156 -6.70 7.49 8.22
N LEU A 157 -7.57 6.76 7.52
CA LEU A 157 -8.58 5.90 8.12
C LEU A 157 -8.50 4.50 7.54
N THR A 158 -8.67 3.50 8.40
CA THR A 158 -8.83 2.09 8.02
C THR A 158 -10.04 1.59 8.80
N CYS A 159 -11.04 1.07 8.09
CA CYS A 159 -12.27 0.57 8.70
C CYS A 159 -12.22 -0.95 8.91
N ALA A 160 -13.15 -1.50 9.67
CA ALA A 160 -13.20 -2.93 10.00
C ALA A 160 -13.42 -3.82 8.76
N GLU A 161 -14.20 -3.33 7.79
CA GLU A 161 -14.43 -4.01 6.52
C GLU A 161 -13.40 -3.64 5.46
N THR A 162 -12.23 -3.12 5.84
CA THR A 162 -11.12 -2.96 4.91
C THR A 162 -10.77 -4.32 4.32
N ARG A 163 -10.83 -4.37 2.99
CA ARG A 163 -10.23 -5.44 2.20
C ARG A 163 -8.95 -4.96 1.56
N ASP A 164 -8.06 -5.88 1.24
CA ASP A 164 -6.78 -5.62 0.60
C ASP A 164 -6.37 -6.85 -0.21
N LEU A 165 -5.45 -6.68 -1.15
CA LEU A 165 -4.97 -7.74 -2.02
C LEU A 165 -3.45 -7.65 -2.13
N ARG A 166 -2.76 -8.80 -2.14
CA ARG A 166 -1.33 -8.87 -2.39
C ARG A 166 -0.96 -10.14 -3.14
N LEU A 167 0.19 -10.08 -3.81
CA LEU A 167 0.87 -11.23 -4.39
C LEU A 167 2.08 -11.58 -3.54
N VAL A 168 2.23 -12.87 -3.20
CA VAL A 168 3.28 -13.36 -2.30
C VAL A 168 4.11 -14.44 -2.99
N ASP A 169 5.41 -14.49 -2.70
CA ASP A 169 6.35 -15.51 -3.18
C ASP A 169 6.54 -15.62 -4.70
N GLY A 170 6.28 -14.55 -5.46
CA GLY A 170 6.54 -14.52 -6.91
C GLY A 170 7.72 -13.64 -7.35
N GLY A 171 8.59 -13.23 -6.42
CA GLY A 171 9.81 -12.47 -6.74
C GLY A 171 9.59 -11.00 -7.12
N SER A 172 8.34 -10.54 -7.27
CA SER A 172 8.02 -9.12 -7.41
C SER A 172 6.60 -8.82 -6.89
N PRO A 173 6.22 -7.54 -6.72
CA PRO A 173 4.85 -7.17 -6.35
C PRO A 173 3.78 -7.53 -7.40
N CYS A 174 4.20 -7.93 -8.61
CA CYS A 174 3.33 -8.17 -9.76
C CYS A 174 3.26 -9.66 -10.17
N ALA A 175 3.78 -10.57 -9.34
CA ALA A 175 3.57 -12.00 -9.50
C ALA A 175 3.56 -12.69 -8.13
N GLY A 176 2.79 -13.77 -8.01
CA GLY A 176 2.79 -14.59 -6.80
C GLY A 176 1.45 -15.26 -6.53
N ARG A 177 1.39 -15.94 -5.38
CA ARG A 177 0.16 -16.47 -4.78
C ARG A 177 -0.77 -15.31 -4.42
N VAL A 178 -2.04 -15.43 -4.75
CA VAL A 178 -3.06 -14.42 -4.47
C VAL A 178 -3.51 -14.54 -3.02
N GLU A 179 -3.31 -13.47 -2.25
CA GLU A 179 -3.83 -13.36 -0.89
C GLU A 179 -4.70 -12.12 -0.75
N MET A 180 -5.82 -12.27 -0.05
CA MET A 180 -6.79 -11.23 0.23
C MET A 180 -6.92 -11.00 1.74
N LEU A 181 -7.04 -9.74 2.15
CA LEU A 181 -7.38 -9.37 3.52
C LEU A 181 -8.90 -9.28 3.63
N GLU A 182 -9.50 -10.07 4.52
CA GLU A 182 -10.91 -9.92 4.90
C GLU A 182 -11.05 -10.06 6.41
N HIS A 183 -11.87 -9.19 7.02
CA HIS A 183 -12.11 -9.18 8.47
C HIS A 183 -10.81 -9.20 9.31
N GLY A 184 -9.79 -8.46 8.85
CA GLY A 184 -8.50 -8.33 9.52
C GLY A 184 -7.57 -9.55 9.41
N LYS A 185 -7.88 -10.56 8.58
CA LYS A 185 -7.03 -11.73 8.35
C LYS A 185 -6.69 -11.90 6.87
N TRP A 186 -5.42 -12.12 6.58
CA TRP A 186 -4.99 -12.56 5.26
C TRP A 186 -5.40 -14.01 5.05
N GLY A 187 -5.91 -14.31 3.87
CA GLY A 187 -6.27 -15.65 3.43
C GLY A 187 -6.09 -15.81 1.93
N THR A 188 -6.02 -17.06 1.47
CA THR A 188 -5.76 -17.39 0.07
C THR A 188 -7.05 -17.53 -0.73
N VAL A 189 -6.90 -17.68 -2.05
CA VAL A 189 -7.97 -17.91 -3.02
C VAL A 189 -7.71 -19.26 -3.68
N CYS A 190 -8.74 -20.09 -3.80
CA CYS A 190 -8.65 -21.38 -4.46
C CYS A 190 -8.50 -21.24 -5.98
N ASP A 191 -7.87 -22.22 -6.62
CA ASP A 191 -7.66 -22.32 -8.06
C ASP A 191 -8.84 -22.95 -8.81
N ASP A 192 -9.87 -23.43 -8.08
CA ASP A 192 -11.11 -23.87 -8.67
C ASP A 192 -11.80 -22.72 -9.40
N THR A 193 -12.12 -22.98 -10.67
CA THR A 193 -12.61 -22.01 -11.66
C THR A 193 -11.68 -20.82 -11.95
N TRP A 194 -10.47 -20.78 -11.38
CA TRP A 194 -9.53 -19.68 -11.54
C TRP A 194 -9.02 -19.56 -12.98
N ASP A 195 -9.29 -18.41 -13.60
CA ASP A 195 -8.93 -18.16 -15.00
C ASP A 195 -8.24 -16.81 -15.23
N LEU A 196 -7.91 -16.53 -16.50
CA LEU A 196 -7.24 -15.30 -16.89
C LEU A 196 -8.06 -14.03 -16.61
N LYS A 197 -9.39 -14.11 -16.53
CA LYS A 197 -10.24 -12.96 -16.18
C LYS A 197 -10.15 -12.65 -14.70
N ASP A 198 -10.06 -13.67 -13.85
CA ASP A 198 -9.85 -13.47 -12.42
C ASP A 198 -8.47 -12.83 -12.17
N ALA A 199 -7.43 -13.40 -12.79
CA ALA A 199 -6.09 -12.83 -12.74
C ALA A 199 -6.05 -11.40 -13.34
N GLN A 200 -6.87 -11.10 -14.34
CA GLN A 200 -6.96 -9.76 -14.93
C GLN A 200 -7.45 -8.72 -13.91
N VAL A 201 -8.46 -9.06 -13.10
CA VAL A 201 -8.94 -8.20 -12.02
C VAL A 201 -7.83 -7.98 -10.98
N VAL A 202 -7.11 -9.04 -10.59
CA VAL A 202 -5.96 -8.94 -9.68
C VAL A 202 -4.89 -7.97 -10.22
N CYS A 203 -4.46 -8.15 -11.46
CA CYS A 203 -3.40 -7.34 -12.06
C CYS A 203 -3.81 -5.87 -12.23
N GLN A 204 -5.07 -5.60 -12.58
CA GLN A 204 -5.60 -4.24 -12.66
C GLN A 204 -5.71 -3.58 -11.28
N GLN A 205 -6.25 -4.30 -10.30
CA GLN A 205 -6.40 -3.83 -8.92
C GLN A 205 -5.05 -3.43 -8.31
N LEU A 206 -4.00 -4.22 -8.57
CA LEU A 206 -2.63 -3.96 -8.11
C LEU A 206 -1.85 -3.00 -9.01
N LYS A 207 -2.46 -2.50 -10.10
CA LYS A 207 -1.82 -1.61 -11.08
C LYS A 207 -0.56 -2.19 -11.73
N CYS A 208 -0.55 -3.51 -11.92
CA CYS A 208 0.52 -4.28 -12.54
C CYS A 208 0.29 -4.57 -14.04
N GLY A 209 -0.60 -3.81 -14.68
CA GLY A 209 -0.95 -3.97 -16.09
C GLY A 209 -1.99 -5.06 -16.34
N TRP A 210 -1.77 -5.92 -17.33
CA TRP A 210 -2.70 -7.00 -17.70
C TRP A 210 -2.21 -8.37 -17.19
N ALA A 211 -3.13 -9.33 -17.09
CA ALA A 211 -2.81 -10.70 -16.72
C ALA A 211 -2.09 -11.41 -17.86
N VAL A 212 -0.98 -12.05 -17.51
CA VAL A 212 -0.19 -12.89 -18.41
C VAL A 212 -0.51 -14.35 -18.16
N GLN A 213 -0.62 -14.76 -16.89
CA GLN A 213 -0.97 -16.12 -16.49
C GLN A 213 -1.87 -16.11 -15.26
N ALA A 214 -2.86 -17.01 -15.28
CA ALA A 214 -3.57 -17.51 -14.12
C ALA A 214 -2.96 -18.87 -13.78
N LEU A 215 -2.33 -18.97 -12.62
CA LEU A 215 -1.59 -20.17 -12.22
C LEU A 215 -2.39 -20.96 -11.19
N PRO A 216 -2.48 -22.30 -11.34
CA PRO A 216 -3.08 -23.14 -10.32
C PRO A 216 -2.16 -23.25 -9.10
N GLY A 217 -2.63 -23.99 -8.10
CA GLY A 217 -1.90 -24.30 -6.89
C GLY A 217 -0.57 -24.99 -7.14
N LEU A 218 0.28 -24.96 -6.11
CA LEU A 218 1.65 -25.49 -6.10
C LEU A 218 2.65 -24.82 -7.05
N HIS A 219 2.25 -23.83 -7.86
CA HIS A 219 3.19 -23.02 -8.65
C HIS A 219 4.05 -22.12 -7.77
N PHE A 220 3.41 -21.41 -6.84
CA PHE A 220 4.07 -20.69 -5.77
C PHE A 220 3.97 -21.50 -4.48
N THR A 221 4.77 -21.14 -3.49
CA THR A 221 4.70 -21.76 -2.16
C THR A 221 3.25 -21.72 -1.66
N PRO A 222 2.68 -22.82 -1.14
CA PRO A 222 1.36 -22.80 -0.52
C PRO A 222 1.26 -21.79 0.63
N GLY A 223 0.10 -21.14 0.73
CA GLY A 223 -0.22 -20.24 1.81
C GLY A 223 -0.52 -20.95 3.12
N LYS A 224 -0.96 -20.15 4.10
CA LYS A 224 -1.35 -20.61 5.42
C LYS A 224 -2.52 -19.77 5.92
N GLY A 225 -3.35 -20.36 6.79
CA GLY A 225 -4.43 -19.65 7.46
C GLY A 225 -5.77 -19.91 6.77
N PRO A 226 -6.70 -18.93 6.73
CA PRO A 226 -7.97 -19.12 6.07
C PRO A 226 -7.82 -19.14 4.54
N ILE A 227 -8.73 -19.85 3.88
CA ILE A 227 -9.04 -19.67 2.45
C ILE A 227 -10.29 -18.79 2.42
N HIS A 228 -10.25 -17.65 1.73
CA HIS A 228 -11.37 -16.71 1.72
C HIS A 228 -12.38 -17.00 0.60
N ARG A 229 -11.93 -17.64 -0.48
CA ARG A 229 -12.74 -17.99 -1.65
C ARG A 229 -12.41 -19.38 -2.12
N ASP A 230 -13.41 -20.24 -2.21
CA ASP A 230 -13.30 -21.57 -2.82
C ASP A 230 -13.59 -21.52 -4.33
N GLN A 231 -14.31 -20.50 -4.81
CA GLN A 231 -14.48 -20.23 -6.25
C GLN A 231 -14.51 -18.72 -6.50
N VAL A 232 -13.95 -18.30 -7.63
CA VAL A 232 -14.04 -16.95 -8.18
C VAL A 232 -14.40 -17.05 -9.65
N ASN A 233 -15.29 -16.18 -10.13
CA ASN A 233 -15.74 -16.20 -11.52
C ASN A 233 -15.97 -14.77 -12.05
N CYS A 234 -14.91 -13.99 -12.13
CA CYS A 234 -14.93 -12.63 -12.62
C CYS A 234 -15.33 -12.57 -14.11
N SER A 235 -16.01 -11.48 -14.49
CA SER A 235 -16.19 -11.10 -15.90
C SER A 235 -14.89 -10.53 -16.51
N GLY A 236 -13.97 -10.04 -15.67
CA GLY A 236 -12.71 -9.41 -16.05
C GLY A 236 -12.79 -7.88 -16.09
N THR A 237 -13.89 -7.30 -15.62
CA THR A 237 -14.15 -5.84 -15.63
C THR A 237 -14.39 -5.26 -14.24
N GLU A 238 -14.43 -6.12 -13.23
CA GLU A 238 -14.56 -5.76 -11.83
C GLU A 238 -13.37 -4.90 -11.39
N ALA A 239 -13.63 -3.91 -10.53
CA ALA A 239 -12.57 -3.05 -9.99
C ALA A 239 -11.73 -3.76 -8.92
N TYR A 240 -12.33 -4.72 -8.21
CA TYR A 240 -11.70 -5.46 -7.13
C TYR A 240 -12.08 -6.93 -7.16
N LEU A 241 -11.17 -7.81 -6.75
CA LEU A 241 -11.40 -9.27 -6.75
C LEU A 241 -12.61 -9.68 -5.89
N TRP A 242 -12.85 -8.98 -4.78
CA TRP A 242 -13.97 -9.26 -3.88
C TRP A 242 -15.34 -8.77 -4.40
N ASP A 243 -15.38 -8.09 -5.56
CA ASP A 243 -16.62 -7.76 -6.25
C ASP A 243 -17.04 -8.86 -7.24
N CYS A 244 -16.14 -9.80 -7.54
CA CYS A 244 -16.44 -10.93 -8.41
C CYS A 244 -17.40 -11.91 -7.72
N PRO A 245 -18.34 -12.51 -8.47
CA PRO A 245 -19.17 -13.59 -7.95
C PRO A 245 -18.31 -14.81 -7.65
N GLY A 246 -18.70 -15.60 -6.64
CA GLY A 246 -17.93 -16.75 -6.19
C GLY A 246 -18.51 -17.41 -4.96
N LEU A 247 -17.80 -18.43 -4.46
CA LEU A 247 -18.12 -19.12 -3.22
C LEU A 247 -17.17 -18.67 -2.11
N PRO A 248 -17.67 -18.44 -0.88
CA PRO A 248 -16.80 -18.22 0.28
C PRO A 248 -15.97 -19.47 0.56
N GLY A 249 -14.86 -19.33 1.29
CA GLY A 249 -14.10 -20.50 1.75
C GLY A 249 -14.85 -21.27 2.83
N ASP A 250 -15.42 -22.43 2.49
CA ASP A 250 -16.21 -23.29 3.38
C ASP A 250 -15.63 -24.71 3.53
N GLN A 251 -14.31 -24.83 3.33
CA GLN A 251 -13.48 -26.04 3.44
C GLN A 251 -13.59 -27.01 2.25
N TYR A 252 -14.04 -26.53 1.09
CA TYR A 252 -13.97 -27.32 -0.13
C TYR A 252 -12.53 -27.43 -0.64
N CYS A 253 -11.78 -26.32 -0.61
CA CYS A 253 -10.38 -26.28 -1.03
C CYS A 253 -9.38 -26.40 0.13
N GLY A 254 -8.16 -26.83 -0.18
CA GLY A 254 -7.00 -26.77 0.70
C GLY A 254 -5.84 -25.95 0.10
N HIS A 255 -4.81 -25.65 0.89
CA HIS A 255 -3.68 -24.83 0.41
C HIS A 255 -2.85 -25.42 -0.75
N LYS A 256 -3.12 -26.66 -1.17
CA LYS A 256 -2.55 -27.19 -2.40
C LYS A 256 -3.15 -26.54 -3.65
N GLU A 257 -4.29 -25.90 -3.51
CA GLU A 257 -5.10 -25.28 -4.55
C GLU A 257 -5.00 -23.75 -4.48
N ASP A 258 -4.01 -23.18 -3.78
CA ASP A 258 -3.88 -21.72 -3.68
C ASP A 258 -3.48 -21.10 -5.03
N ALA A 259 -4.40 -20.33 -5.62
CA ALA A 259 -4.23 -19.69 -6.92
C ALA A 259 -3.10 -18.65 -6.96
N GLY A 260 -2.49 -18.51 -8.12
CA GLY A 260 -1.46 -17.53 -8.42
C GLY A 260 -1.79 -16.66 -9.64
N ALA A 261 -1.15 -15.50 -9.71
CA ALA A 261 -1.23 -14.60 -10.86
C ALA A 261 0.17 -14.13 -11.27
N VAL A 262 0.37 -13.95 -12.58
CA VAL A 262 1.53 -13.27 -13.16
C VAL A 262 1.02 -12.14 -14.04
N CYS A 263 1.43 -10.91 -13.72
CA CYS A 263 1.03 -9.70 -14.43
C CYS A 263 2.09 -9.22 -15.44
N SER A 264 1.71 -8.34 -16.34
CA SER A 264 2.57 -7.88 -17.44
C SER A 264 3.78 -7.08 -16.98
N GLU A 265 3.68 -6.40 -15.85
CA GLU A 265 4.78 -5.61 -15.26
C GLU A 265 5.68 -6.43 -14.33
N HIS A 266 5.46 -7.76 -14.22
CA HIS A 266 6.42 -8.66 -13.59
C HIS A 266 7.68 -8.82 -14.46
N GLN A 267 8.84 -8.74 -13.82
CA GLN A 267 10.14 -9.05 -14.42
C GLN A 267 10.75 -10.25 -13.69
N SER A 268 11.19 -11.25 -14.45
CA SER A 268 11.94 -12.40 -13.95
C SER A 268 13.15 -12.65 -14.83
N TRP A 269 14.27 -13.04 -14.25
CA TRP A 269 15.53 -13.22 -14.98
C TRP A 269 16.01 -14.65 -14.91
N ARG A 270 16.70 -15.08 -15.97
CA ARG A 270 17.44 -16.35 -16.00
C ARG A 270 18.70 -16.21 -16.84
N LEU A 271 19.63 -17.12 -16.61
CA LEU A 271 20.81 -17.29 -17.44
C LEU A 271 20.68 -18.58 -18.25
N THR A 272 20.92 -18.49 -19.56
CA THR A 272 20.78 -19.63 -20.50
C THR A 272 22.04 -19.85 -21.32
N GLY A 273 22.32 -21.10 -21.69
CA GLY A 273 23.45 -21.47 -22.55
C GLY A 273 24.83 -21.47 -21.87
N GLY A 274 24.89 -21.28 -20.55
CA GLY A 274 26.09 -21.55 -19.74
C GLY A 274 26.16 -23.00 -19.23
N ILE A 275 27.22 -23.31 -18.49
CA ILE A 275 27.46 -24.65 -17.91
C ILE A 275 26.56 -24.89 -16.70
N ASP A 276 26.26 -23.83 -15.93
CA ASP A 276 25.43 -23.86 -14.74
C ASP A 276 24.41 -22.69 -14.71
N PRO A 277 23.45 -22.66 -13.76
CA PRO A 277 22.42 -21.62 -13.69
C PRO A 277 22.92 -20.20 -13.40
N CYS A 278 24.21 -20.03 -13.08
CA CYS A 278 24.86 -18.77 -12.73
C CYS A 278 25.77 -18.23 -13.86
N GLU A 279 25.68 -18.80 -15.06
CA GLU A 279 26.40 -18.35 -16.25
C GLU A 279 25.47 -18.39 -17.48
N GLY A 280 25.58 -17.39 -18.36
CA GLY A 280 24.96 -17.49 -19.68
C GLY A 280 24.53 -16.17 -20.30
N GLN A 281 23.66 -16.27 -21.30
CA GLN A 281 22.91 -15.15 -21.86
C GLN A 281 21.87 -14.67 -20.85
N VAL A 282 21.82 -13.35 -20.67
CA VAL A 282 20.85 -12.70 -19.78
C VAL A 282 19.51 -12.59 -20.49
N GLU A 283 18.52 -13.32 -19.97
CA GLU A 283 17.15 -13.27 -20.44
C GLU A 283 16.23 -12.71 -19.36
N VAL A 284 15.29 -11.85 -19.78
CA VAL A 284 14.24 -11.30 -18.92
C VAL A 284 12.86 -11.68 -19.47
N TYR A 285 12.00 -12.17 -18.59
CA TYR A 285 10.58 -12.37 -18.85
C TYR A 285 9.85 -11.08 -18.48
N PHE A 286 9.27 -10.42 -19.47
CA PHE A 286 8.53 -9.18 -19.28
C PHE A 286 7.37 -9.12 -20.29
N ARG A 287 6.19 -8.66 -19.85
CA ARG A 287 4.98 -8.59 -20.70
C ARG A 287 4.64 -9.89 -21.41
N GLY A 288 4.88 -11.02 -20.74
CA GLY A 288 4.53 -12.35 -21.24
C GLY A 288 5.51 -12.98 -22.20
N VAL A 289 6.65 -12.34 -22.50
CA VAL A 289 7.65 -12.86 -23.43
C VAL A 289 9.06 -12.83 -22.85
N TRP A 290 9.85 -13.84 -23.19
CA TRP A 290 11.29 -13.81 -22.95
C TRP A 290 11.97 -12.85 -23.94
N SER A 291 12.86 -12.02 -23.42
CA SER A 291 13.58 -10.97 -24.13
C SER A 291 15.06 -10.99 -23.77
N THR A 292 15.89 -10.55 -24.70
CA THR A 292 17.34 -10.36 -24.46
C THR A 292 17.63 -9.02 -23.79
N VAL A 293 18.71 -8.93 -23.02
CA VAL A 293 19.25 -7.66 -22.51
C VAL A 293 20.29 -7.08 -23.47
N CYS A 294 20.34 -5.77 -23.64
CA CYS A 294 21.28 -5.07 -24.52
C CYS A 294 22.66 -4.94 -23.86
N ASP A 295 23.72 -5.28 -24.58
CA ASP A 295 25.10 -5.15 -24.09
C ASP A 295 25.68 -3.73 -24.15
N SER A 296 24.95 -2.76 -24.73
CA SER A 296 25.41 -1.37 -24.88
C SER A 296 25.61 -0.62 -23.56
N GLU A 297 24.91 -1.02 -22.50
CA GLU A 297 25.03 -0.50 -21.13
C GLU A 297 25.14 -1.65 -20.12
N TRP A 298 25.76 -2.76 -20.54
CA TRP A 298 25.91 -3.92 -19.67
C TRP A 298 27.32 -3.95 -19.07
N TYR A 299 27.50 -3.23 -17.96
CA TYR A 299 28.76 -3.15 -17.23
C TYR A 299 28.74 -3.99 -15.95
N SER A 300 29.79 -3.86 -15.13
CA SER A 300 29.85 -4.53 -13.83
C SER A 300 28.71 -4.13 -12.91
N SER A 301 28.19 -2.90 -13.00
CA SER A 301 27.09 -2.40 -12.16
C SER A 301 25.81 -3.23 -12.35
N GLU A 302 25.39 -3.45 -13.60
CA GLU A 302 24.19 -4.24 -13.90
C GLU A 302 24.43 -5.73 -13.61
N ALA A 303 25.61 -6.24 -13.99
CA ALA A 303 25.97 -7.62 -13.79
C ALA A 303 26.04 -8.00 -12.29
N GLU A 304 26.54 -7.12 -11.43
CA GLU A 304 26.57 -7.32 -9.97
C GLU A 304 25.16 -7.38 -9.38
N VAL A 305 24.26 -6.49 -9.81
CA VAL A 305 22.85 -6.53 -9.38
C VAL A 305 22.20 -7.85 -9.80
N LEU A 306 22.40 -8.29 -11.05
CA LEU A 306 21.83 -9.54 -11.54
C LEU A 306 22.38 -10.77 -10.80
N CYS A 307 23.70 -10.91 -10.70
CA CYS A 307 24.32 -12.06 -10.02
C CYS A 307 23.87 -12.16 -8.56
N ARG A 308 23.75 -11.01 -7.87
CA ARG A 308 23.26 -10.94 -6.50
C ARG A 308 21.78 -11.31 -6.40
N ALA A 309 20.94 -10.77 -7.29
CA ALA A 309 19.50 -11.05 -7.30
C ALA A 309 19.19 -12.54 -7.58
N LEU A 310 19.99 -13.20 -8.41
CA LEU A 310 19.88 -14.63 -8.69
C LEU A 310 20.47 -15.53 -7.58
N GLY A 311 21.12 -14.95 -6.56
CA GLY A 311 21.80 -15.72 -5.50
C GLY A 311 23.10 -16.39 -5.97
N CYS A 312 23.69 -15.90 -7.05
CA CYS A 312 24.90 -16.43 -7.69
C CYS A 312 26.21 -15.74 -7.24
N GLY A 313 26.14 -14.89 -6.21
CA GLY A 313 27.29 -14.13 -5.69
C GLY A 313 27.60 -12.88 -6.52
N THR A 314 28.87 -12.65 -6.83
CA THR A 314 29.36 -11.45 -7.52
C THR A 314 29.64 -11.70 -9.00
N THR A 315 29.75 -10.64 -9.79
CA THR A 315 30.17 -10.75 -11.19
C THR A 315 31.65 -11.18 -11.28
N VAL A 316 31.98 -12.03 -12.25
CA VAL A 316 33.36 -12.42 -12.58
C VAL A 316 33.75 -11.84 -13.94
N GLU A 317 32.89 -12.01 -14.94
CA GLU A 317 33.16 -11.54 -16.31
C GLU A 317 31.86 -11.23 -17.06
N GLN A 318 31.92 -10.32 -18.03
CA GLN A 318 30.88 -10.08 -19.03
C GLN A 318 31.38 -10.52 -20.41
N PRO A 319 31.13 -11.77 -20.83
CA PRO A 319 31.57 -12.28 -22.13
C PRO A 319 30.94 -11.53 -23.30
N LYS A 320 31.57 -11.59 -24.48
CA LYS A 320 31.03 -11.01 -25.71
C LYS A 320 29.63 -11.57 -26.01
N GLY A 321 28.69 -10.66 -26.28
CA GLY A 321 27.31 -10.97 -26.57
C GLY A 321 27.08 -11.74 -27.88
N LEU A 322 25.89 -12.33 -27.99
CA LEU A 322 25.41 -13.03 -29.19
C LEU A 322 24.36 -12.17 -29.93
N PRO A 323 24.07 -12.41 -31.23
CA PRO A 323 23.00 -11.70 -31.89
C PRO A 323 21.66 -11.88 -31.15
N HIS A 324 20.89 -10.80 -31.03
CA HIS A 324 19.55 -10.84 -30.40
C HIS A 324 18.66 -11.87 -31.11
N SER A 325 18.15 -12.86 -30.34
CA SER A 325 17.38 -14.00 -30.86
C SER A 325 15.97 -14.12 -30.27
N LEU A 326 15.59 -13.25 -29.32
CA LEU A 326 14.30 -13.28 -28.63
C LEU A 326 13.38 -12.12 -29.02
N SER A 327 12.14 -12.17 -28.53
CA SER A 327 11.02 -11.30 -28.93
C SER A 327 11.25 -9.81 -28.65
N GLY A 328 12.11 -9.47 -27.69
CA GLY A 328 12.33 -8.10 -27.26
C GLY A 328 13.77 -7.83 -26.81
N ARG A 329 14.04 -6.54 -26.61
CA ARG A 329 15.32 -6.00 -26.14
C ARG A 329 15.09 -5.14 -24.91
N MET A 330 15.76 -5.47 -23.82
CA MET A 330 15.69 -4.72 -22.56
C MET A 330 17.00 -3.98 -22.30
N TYR A 331 16.88 -2.71 -21.97
CA TYR A 331 17.99 -1.86 -21.54
C TYR A 331 17.91 -1.66 -20.03
N TYR A 332 19.05 -1.75 -19.34
CA TYR A 332 19.20 -1.42 -17.92
C TYR A 332 20.38 -0.46 -17.75
N SER A 333 20.28 0.40 -16.75
CA SER A 333 21.35 1.27 -16.27
C SER A 333 21.21 1.38 -14.75
N CYS A 334 22.17 0.80 -14.04
CA CYS A 334 22.18 0.62 -12.59
C CYS A 334 23.35 1.39 -11.96
N GLU A 335 23.21 1.74 -10.69
CA GLU A 335 24.31 2.23 -9.84
C GLU A 335 25.13 1.07 -9.24
N GLY A 336 24.56 -0.13 -9.16
CA GLY A 336 25.18 -1.36 -8.64
C GLY A 336 24.70 -1.74 -7.23
N LYS A 337 23.90 -0.89 -6.57
CA LYS A 337 23.41 -1.08 -5.18
C LYS A 337 21.98 -1.61 -5.11
N GLU A 338 21.26 -1.56 -6.22
CA GLU A 338 19.88 -1.99 -6.37
C GLU A 338 19.68 -3.42 -5.88
N ALA A 339 18.49 -3.76 -5.38
CA ALA A 339 18.20 -5.12 -4.95
C ALA A 339 18.00 -6.04 -6.16
N THR A 340 17.37 -5.53 -7.21
CA THR A 340 17.06 -6.25 -8.45
C THR A 340 17.21 -5.32 -9.67
N LEU A 341 17.30 -5.89 -10.88
CA LEU A 341 17.39 -5.08 -12.10
C LEU A 341 16.13 -4.23 -12.35
N SER A 342 14.97 -4.61 -11.81
CA SER A 342 13.74 -3.82 -11.93
C SER A 342 13.78 -2.49 -11.17
N ASP A 343 14.69 -2.35 -10.21
CA ASP A 343 14.90 -1.11 -9.44
C ASP A 343 15.82 -0.12 -10.17
N CYS A 344 16.53 -0.58 -11.21
CA CYS A 344 17.39 0.26 -12.04
C CYS A 344 16.58 1.10 -13.05
N SER A 345 17.24 2.04 -13.72
CA SER A 345 16.63 2.71 -14.87
C SER A 345 16.57 1.75 -16.06
N TRP A 346 15.36 1.47 -16.58
CA TRP A 346 15.20 0.53 -17.68
C TRP A 346 14.29 1.03 -18.81
N ARG A 347 14.49 0.48 -20.02
CA ARG A 347 13.65 0.75 -21.20
C ARG A 347 13.44 -0.53 -22.00
N PHE A 348 12.19 -0.81 -22.36
CA PHE A 348 11.83 -1.96 -23.18
C PHE A 348 11.63 -1.57 -24.65
N ASN A 349 12.23 -2.32 -25.57
CA ASN A 349 12.14 -2.14 -27.03
C ASN A 349 12.45 -0.70 -27.49
N ASN A 350 13.50 -0.10 -26.92
CA ASN A 350 13.98 1.22 -27.35
C ASN A 350 15.05 1.08 -28.43
N SER A 351 14.67 1.36 -29.68
CA SER A 351 15.56 1.24 -30.84
C SER A 351 16.80 2.13 -30.76
N ASN A 352 16.74 3.27 -30.07
CA ASN A 352 17.89 4.18 -29.99
C ASN A 352 18.98 3.64 -29.05
N LEU A 353 18.58 3.00 -27.95
CA LEU A 353 19.50 2.48 -26.93
C LEU A 353 20.09 1.10 -27.29
N CYS A 354 19.37 0.32 -28.10
CA CYS A 354 19.72 -1.07 -28.44
C CYS A 354 19.86 -1.32 -29.96
N SER A 355 20.27 -0.32 -30.73
CA SER A 355 20.32 -0.40 -32.21
C SER A 355 21.38 -1.38 -32.72
N GLN A 356 22.62 -1.23 -32.26
CA GLN A 356 23.78 -2.06 -32.64
C GLN A 356 24.27 -2.96 -31.50
N SER A 357 23.47 -3.12 -30.45
CA SER A 357 23.79 -4.01 -29.34
C SER A 357 23.67 -5.48 -29.72
N MET A 358 24.32 -6.31 -28.91
CA MET A 358 24.18 -7.75 -28.85
C MET A 358 23.43 -8.15 -27.57
N ALA A 359 23.03 -9.41 -27.48
CA ALA A 359 22.47 -9.99 -26.27
C ALA A 359 23.55 -10.14 -25.20
N ALA A 360 23.38 -9.42 -24.10
CA ALA A 360 24.29 -9.40 -22.96
C ALA A 360 24.48 -10.80 -22.34
N ARG A 361 25.67 -11.04 -21.81
CA ARG A 361 26.05 -12.27 -21.11
C ARG A 361 26.75 -11.93 -19.81
N VAL A 362 26.72 -12.87 -18.87
CA VAL A 362 27.42 -12.74 -17.59
C VAL A 362 27.92 -14.09 -17.10
N LEU A 363 29.08 -14.06 -16.45
CA LEU A 363 29.61 -15.14 -15.62
C LEU A 363 29.64 -14.63 -14.18
N CYS A 364 28.86 -15.25 -13.30
CA CYS A 364 28.88 -14.97 -11.87
C CYS A 364 29.87 -15.90 -11.15
N SER A 365 30.18 -15.62 -9.89
CA SER A 365 31.04 -16.47 -9.06
C SER A 365 30.45 -17.86 -8.77
N GLY A 366 29.15 -18.03 -9.00
CA GLY A 366 28.38 -19.24 -8.73
C GLY A 366 27.92 -19.33 -7.26
N ILE A 367 27.08 -20.32 -6.99
CA ILE A 367 26.75 -20.70 -5.62
C ILE A 367 28.00 -21.39 -5.08
N LEU A 368 28.75 -20.74 -4.20
CA LEU A 368 29.83 -21.42 -3.48
C LEU A 368 29.22 -22.68 -2.83
N PRO A 369 29.61 -23.90 -3.21
CA PRO A 369 29.33 -25.02 -2.34
C PRO A 369 30.03 -24.68 -1.03
N LEU A 370 29.30 -24.78 0.09
CA LEU A 370 29.94 -24.85 1.40
C LEU A 370 31.09 -25.84 1.26
N ARG A 371 32.33 -25.35 1.28
CA ARG A 371 33.52 -26.19 1.32
C ARG A 371 33.42 -26.97 2.63
N THR A 372 32.78 -28.13 2.60
CA THR A 372 33.07 -29.16 3.59
C THR A 372 34.53 -29.51 3.38
N PRO A 373 35.42 -29.33 4.37
CA PRO A 373 36.77 -29.82 4.24
C PRO A 373 36.66 -31.35 4.18
N PHE A 374 36.81 -31.91 2.97
CA PHE A 374 37.13 -33.32 2.83
C PHE A 374 38.51 -33.52 3.47
N HIS A 375 38.50 -33.93 4.73
CA HIS A 375 39.66 -34.55 5.35
C HIS A 375 39.96 -35.82 4.57
N HIS A 376 41.04 -35.79 3.80
CA HIS A 376 41.78 -37.01 3.49
C HIS A 376 42.28 -37.60 4.81
N GLN A 377 41.78 -38.78 5.15
CA GLN A 377 42.52 -39.75 5.94
C GLN A 377 42.66 -41.01 5.08
N MET A 378 43.80 -41.11 4.39
CA MET A 378 44.46 -42.40 4.20
C MET A 378 45.40 -42.58 5.40
N GLY A 379 45.34 -43.75 6.03
CA GLY A 379 46.14 -44.13 7.18
C GLY A 379 45.42 -45.15 8.04
#